data_AF-A0A4V1NNQ6-F1
#
_entry.id   AF-A0A4V1NNQ6-F1
#
_cell.length_a   1.000
_cell.length_b   1.000
_cell.length_c   1.000
_cell.angle_alpha   90.00
_cell.angle_beta   90.00
_cell.angle_gamma   90.00
#
_symmetry.space_group_name_H-M   'P 1'
#
loop_
_entity.id
_entity.type
_entity.pdbx_description
1 polymer ?
#
loop_
_entity_poly.entity_id
_entity_poly.type
_entity_poly.pdbx_seq_one_letter_code
_entity_poly.pdbx_strand_id
1 'polypeptide(L)'
;MAAATAAIALTGVSLTCIPAAADGATARQAGAADAGVQAVTAPGIPRLPGGLSALSWMVADADTGNVLAAKSAHRKLAPASTLKTLFAVTVLPKFAGGTVRQVSSADLAGVGAGSSVVGVRQGRSYTVADLWRGVFLRSGNDAVHVLASMNGGWQTTAREMQQTARRLGARDTTVKSPDGYDAPGQVSSAYDLTIFARAGLANADFARYCSTPSAQFPGAGGTTRIENTNRMLVGSHGLSRYPGIIGVKNGYTSKAGNTLIAAARRNGRTLLVTVMNPQSTQANGVYKEAGSLLDWGFDAEGKAQPVGTLHAVSASYDGGARPGPVAAEATGAAARGGSPWRSALVLGAGGAGVAAIGLGALLTRWRQGRGRGGAGRGTA
;
A
#
# COMPACT_ATOMS: atom_id res chain seq x y z
N MET A 1 51.42 27.34 -81.79
CA MET A 1 52.11 26.05 -81.64
C MET A 1 52.46 25.84 -80.18
N ALA A 2 52.26 24.60 -79.72
CA ALA A 2 52.76 23.97 -78.49
C ALA A 2 52.25 24.49 -77.13
N ALA A 3 51.37 23.68 -76.55
CA ALA A 3 51.03 23.62 -75.14
C ALA A 3 52.22 23.12 -74.30
N ALA A 4 52.36 23.62 -73.06
CA ALA A 4 53.29 23.12 -72.07
C ALA A 4 52.51 22.60 -70.85
N THR A 5 52.53 21.28 -70.70
CA THR A 5 51.98 20.47 -69.62
C THR A 5 52.92 20.51 -68.41
N ALA A 6 52.39 20.77 -67.21
CA ALA A 6 53.10 20.58 -65.95
C ALA A 6 52.41 19.48 -65.13
N ALA A 7 53.16 18.41 -64.87
CA ALA A 7 52.75 17.27 -64.06
C ALA A 7 52.96 17.59 -62.56
N ILE A 8 51.98 17.25 -61.72
CA ILE A 8 52.16 17.17 -60.26
C ILE A 8 51.74 15.77 -59.82
N ALA A 9 52.69 15.08 -59.19
CA ALA A 9 52.56 13.75 -58.63
C ALA A 9 51.70 13.75 -57.35
N LEU A 10 50.72 12.85 -57.28
CA LEU A 10 49.96 12.53 -56.08
C LEU A 10 50.56 11.28 -55.44
N THR A 11 51.21 11.44 -54.28
CA THR A 11 51.63 10.32 -53.42
C THR A 11 50.45 9.85 -52.60
N GLY A 12 50.10 8.57 -52.77
CA GLY A 12 49.05 7.89 -52.02
C GLY A 12 49.46 7.58 -50.58
N VAL A 13 48.49 7.69 -49.67
CA VAL A 13 48.55 7.16 -48.31
C VAL A 13 47.62 5.96 -48.25
N SER A 14 48.20 4.78 -48.04
CA SER A 14 47.48 3.54 -47.77
C SER A 14 46.99 3.54 -46.31
N LEU A 15 45.69 3.56 -46.10
CA LEU A 15 45.06 3.31 -44.81
C LEU A 15 44.86 1.80 -44.64
N THR A 16 45.70 1.19 -43.81
CA THR A 16 45.52 -0.19 -43.33
C THR A 16 44.40 -0.25 -42.29
N CYS A 17 43.49 -1.19 -42.51
CA CYS A 17 42.31 -1.47 -41.71
C CYS A 17 42.70 -2.04 -40.33
N ILE A 18 42.23 -1.42 -39.25
CA ILE A 18 42.25 -1.98 -37.88
C ILE A 18 40.88 -2.61 -37.64
N PRO A 19 40.77 -3.85 -37.12
CA PRO A 19 39.48 -4.48 -36.86
C PRO A 19 38.81 -3.78 -35.67
N ALA A 20 37.56 -3.35 -35.88
CA ALA A 20 36.72 -2.79 -34.83
C ALA A 20 36.40 -3.88 -33.79
N ALA A 21 36.82 -3.65 -32.55
CA ALA A 21 36.38 -4.42 -31.40
C ALA A 21 34.85 -4.29 -31.27
N ALA A 22 34.18 -5.44 -31.13
CA ALA A 22 32.75 -5.53 -30.99
C ALA A 22 32.30 -4.95 -29.64
N ASP A 23 31.82 -3.70 -29.66
CA ASP A 23 30.99 -3.18 -28.57
C ASP A 23 29.65 -3.91 -28.62
N GLY A 24 29.41 -4.74 -27.60
CA GLY A 24 28.13 -5.41 -27.36
C GLY A 24 27.04 -4.38 -27.10
N ALA A 25 26.40 -3.90 -28.16
CA ALA A 25 25.25 -3.03 -28.07
C ALA A 25 24.11 -3.77 -27.35
N THR A 26 23.77 -3.31 -26.13
CA THR A 26 22.46 -3.56 -25.53
C THR A 26 21.40 -2.99 -26.47
N ALA A 27 20.81 -3.85 -27.29
CA ALA A 27 19.75 -3.47 -28.19
C ALA A 27 18.51 -3.02 -27.37
N ARG A 28 18.22 -1.71 -27.39
CA ARG A 28 16.87 -1.22 -27.09
C ARG A 28 15.95 -1.70 -28.20
N GLN A 29 15.25 -2.80 -27.97
CA GLN A 29 14.19 -3.21 -28.88
C GLN A 29 13.00 -2.27 -28.69
N ALA A 30 12.85 -1.30 -29.59
CA ALA A 30 11.56 -0.67 -29.85
C ALA A 30 10.67 -1.69 -30.60
N GLY A 31 10.19 -2.70 -29.88
CA GLY A 31 9.16 -3.60 -30.39
C GLY A 31 7.82 -2.87 -30.39
N ALA A 32 7.24 -2.66 -31.56
CA ALA A 32 5.92 -2.05 -31.72
C ALA A 32 4.81 -2.96 -31.16
N ALA A 33 4.62 -2.94 -29.84
CA ALA A 33 3.41 -3.29 -29.11
C ALA A 33 3.53 -2.70 -27.70
N ASP A 34 2.59 -1.81 -27.31
CA ASP A 34 2.59 -0.98 -26.10
C ASP A 34 3.62 0.18 -26.05
N ALA A 35 3.31 1.25 -26.78
CA ALA A 35 3.96 2.55 -26.64
C ALA A 35 3.92 3.02 -25.15
N GLY A 36 5.02 2.82 -24.43
CA GLY A 36 5.16 3.29 -23.04
C GLY A 36 5.81 2.32 -22.04
N VAL A 37 6.11 1.07 -22.43
CA VAL A 37 6.83 0.13 -21.55
C VAL A 37 8.32 0.44 -21.55
N GLN A 38 8.89 0.58 -20.35
CA GLN A 38 10.31 0.77 -20.07
C GLN A 38 10.78 -0.38 -19.19
N ALA A 39 11.53 -1.32 -19.76
CA ALA A 39 12.16 -2.41 -19.03
C ALA A 39 13.47 -2.80 -19.71
N VAL A 40 14.46 -3.22 -18.94
CA VAL A 40 15.73 -3.71 -19.48
C VAL A 40 15.57 -5.14 -19.96
N THR A 41 15.99 -5.41 -21.19
CA THR A 41 16.08 -6.75 -21.78
C THR A 41 17.55 -7.13 -21.95
N ALA A 42 18.01 -8.15 -21.22
CA ALA A 42 19.36 -8.71 -21.33
C ALA A 42 19.32 -10.23 -21.08
N PRO A 43 20.31 -11.00 -21.56
CA PRO A 43 20.42 -12.43 -21.26
C PRO A 43 20.34 -12.69 -19.74
N GLY A 44 19.48 -13.62 -19.33
CA GLY A 44 19.27 -13.97 -17.93
C GLY A 44 18.23 -13.14 -17.18
N ILE A 45 17.73 -12.03 -17.75
CA ILE A 45 16.55 -11.32 -17.21
C ILE A 45 15.27 -12.02 -17.72
N PRO A 46 14.33 -12.39 -16.83
CA PRO A 46 13.06 -12.97 -17.25
C PRO A 46 12.27 -11.97 -18.10
N ARG A 47 11.51 -12.47 -19.07
CA ARG A 47 10.55 -11.63 -19.82
C ARG A 47 9.51 -11.09 -18.84
N LEU A 48 9.06 -9.85 -19.08
CA LEU A 48 7.90 -9.32 -18.37
C LEU A 48 6.69 -10.25 -18.55
N PRO A 49 5.82 -10.37 -17.53
CA PRO A 49 4.64 -11.21 -17.64
C PRO A 49 3.72 -10.70 -18.76
N GLY A 50 3.18 -11.62 -19.55
CA GLY A 50 2.18 -11.31 -20.55
C GLY A 50 0.82 -10.96 -19.92
N GLY A 51 -0.07 -10.34 -20.69
CA GLY A 51 -1.46 -10.08 -20.27
C GLY A 51 -1.64 -8.93 -19.27
N LEU A 52 -0.62 -8.09 -19.07
CA LEU A 52 -0.74 -6.86 -18.28
C LEU A 52 -1.65 -5.85 -19.00
N SER A 53 -2.85 -5.64 -18.46
CA SER A 53 -3.88 -4.79 -19.06
C SER A 53 -3.92 -3.37 -18.47
N ALA A 54 -3.14 -3.11 -17.41
CA ALA A 54 -3.06 -1.79 -16.80
C ALA A 54 -2.59 -0.68 -17.75
N LEU A 55 -3.28 0.46 -17.64
CA LEU A 55 -2.97 1.67 -18.39
C LEU A 55 -1.66 2.32 -17.93
N SER A 56 -1.27 2.08 -16.67
CA SER A 56 -0.01 2.52 -16.09
C SER A 56 0.41 1.58 -14.95
N TRP A 57 1.68 1.24 -14.88
CA TRP A 57 2.25 0.48 -13.77
C TRP A 57 3.75 0.76 -13.58
N MET A 58 4.28 0.42 -12.41
CA MET A 58 5.71 0.52 -12.10
C MET A 58 6.13 -0.54 -11.09
N VAL A 59 7.35 -1.06 -11.25
CA VAL A 59 8.08 -1.91 -10.30
C VAL A 59 9.32 -1.17 -9.84
N ALA A 60 9.48 -0.97 -8.54
CA ALA A 60 10.61 -0.28 -7.97
C ALA A 60 11.14 -0.98 -6.72
N ASP A 61 12.43 -0.80 -6.47
CA ASP A 61 13.10 -1.22 -5.26
C ASP A 61 12.94 -0.13 -4.18
N ALA A 62 12.37 -0.48 -3.03
CA ALA A 62 12.02 0.51 -2.01
C ALA A 62 13.25 1.06 -1.29
N ASP A 63 14.31 0.26 -1.16
CA ASP A 63 15.51 0.60 -0.41
C ASP A 63 16.39 1.53 -1.27
N THR A 64 16.77 1.08 -2.46
CA THR A 64 17.61 1.84 -3.39
C THR A 64 16.86 2.98 -4.10
N GLY A 65 15.55 2.83 -4.28
CA GLY A 65 14.74 3.74 -5.12
C GLY A 65 14.89 3.45 -6.62
N ASN A 66 15.57 2.38 -7.03
CA ASN A 66 15.72 2.02 -8.43
C ASN A 66 14.37 1.61 -9.03
N VAL A 67 14.02 2.18 -10.19
CA VAL A 67 12.90 1.72 -11.00
C VAL A 67 13.38 0.59 -11.89
N LEU A 68 12.78 -0.59 -11.76
CA LEU A 68 13.21 -1.80 -12.46
C LEU A 68 12.49 -1.98 -13.80
N ALA A 69 11.19 -1.68 -13.80
CA ALA A 69 10.38 -1.65 -15.00
C ALA A 69 9.16 -0.74 -14.79
N ALA A 70 8.62 -0.19 -15.88
CA ALA A 70 7.39 0.58 -15.84
C ALA A 70 6.63 0.53 -17.16
N LYS A 71 5.35 0.87 -17.13
CA LYS A 71 4.55 1.23 -18.31
C LYS A 71 3.87 2.55 -18.05
N SER A 72 4.17 3.55 -18.87
CA SER A 72 3.51 4.87 -18.82
C SER A 72 3.50 5.43 -17.39
N ALA A 73 4.64 5.38 -16.69
CA ALA A 73 4.75 5.65 -15.25
C ALA A 73 4.22 7.02 -14.82
N HIS A 74 4.36 8.02 -15.70
CA HIS A 74 3.93 9.41 -15.52
C HIS A 74 2.53 9.72 -16.09
N ARG A 75 1.79 8.70 -16.55
CA ARG A 75 0.43 8.90 -17.06
C ARG A 75 -0.48 9.38 -15.93
N LYS A 76 -1.08 10.55 -16.11
CA LYS A 76 -2.03 11.14 -15.15
C LYS A 76 -3.36 10.39 -15.20
N LEU A 77 -3.68 9.70 -14.13
CA LEU A 77 -4.91 8.92 -13.94
C LEU A 77 -5.54 9.26 -12.59
N ALA A 78 -6.85 9.06 -12.46
CA ALA A 78 -7.51 9.20 -11.16
C ALA A 78 -6.93 8.15 -10.18
N PRO A 79 -6.51 8.54 -8.96
CA PRO A 79 -5.83 7.62 -8.05
C PRO A 79 -6.80 6.72 -7.27
N ALA A 80 -8.07 7.12 -7.12
CA ALA A 80 -8.94 6.56 -6.10
C ALA A 80 -8.26 6.59 -4.71
N SER A 81 -8.60 5.64 -3.83
CA SER A 81 -8.11 5.59 -2.46
C SER A 81 -6.61 5.31 -2.30
N THR A 82 -5.84 5.02 -3.36
CA THR A 82 -4.37 4.97 -3.22
C THR A 82 -3.77 6.34 -2.89
N LEU A 83 -4.47 7.45 -3.19
CA LEU A 83 -4.08 8.79 -2.75
C LEU A 83 -4.04 8.93 -1.22
N LYS A 84 -4.72 8.06 -0.48
CA LYS A 84 -4.65 8.03 0.99
C LYS A 84 -3.23 7.71 1.51
N THR A 85 -2.34 7.19 0.66
CA THR A 85 -0.91 7.09 1.00
C THR A 85 -0.27 8.47 1.16
N LEU A 86 -0.55 9.42 0.27
CA LEU A 86 -0.13 10.83 0.40
C LEU A 86 -0.78 11.49 1.62
N PHE A 87 -2.06 11.23 1.87
CA PHE A 87 -2.75 11.70 3.08
C PHE A 87 -2.04 11.22 4.35
N ALA A 88 -1.71 9.93 4.42
CA ALA A 88 -0.98 9.36 5.55
C ALA A 88 0.40 9.99 5.71
N VAL A 89 1.20 10.11 4.65
CA VAL A 89 2.52 10.78 4.70
C VAL A 89 2.41 12.22 5.19
N THR A 90 1.31 12.91 4.86
CA THR A 90 1.09 14.32 5.25
C THR A 90 0.62 14.48 6.70
N VAL A 91 -0.31 13.63 7.14
CA VAL A 91 -1.10 13.87 8.37
C VAL A 91 -0.70 12.95 9.52
N LEU A 92 -0.29 11.71 9.24
CA LEU A 92 0.03 10.72 10.27
C LEU A 92 1.05 11.25 11.30
N PRO A 93 2.12 11.96 10.91
CA PRO A 93 3.14 12.43 11.85
C PRO A 93 2.67 13.56 12.79
N LYS A 94 1.50 14.15 12.53
CA LYS A 94 1.00 15.32 13.29
C LYS A 94 0.26 14.94 14.57
N PHE A 95 -0.18 13.69 14.69
CA PHE A 95 -1.03 13.26 15.79
C PHE A 95 -0.53 11.95 16.39
N ALA A 96 -0.28 11.95 17.71
CA ALA A 96 0.06 10.73 18.43
C ALA A 96 -1.11 9.73 18.36
N GLY A 97 -0.80 8.44 18.20
CA GLY A 97 -1.82 7.40 18.06
C GLY A 97 -2.78 7.28 19.24
N GLY A 98 -2.33 7.65 20.45
CA GLY A 98 -3.15 7.65 21.68
C GLY A 98 -4.06 8.87 21.84
N THR A 99 -3.92 9.92 21.01
CA THR A 99 -4.79 11.09 21.07
C THR A 99 -6.24 10.68 20.79
N VAL A 100 -7.16 11.17 21.61
CA VAL A 100 -8.59 10.85 21.51
C VAL A 100 -9.35 12.02 20.89
N ARG A 101 -10.23 11.72 19.93
CA ARG A 101 -11.18 12.66 19.32
C ARG A 101 -12.60 12.19 19.56
N GLN A 102 -13.40 12.99 20.25
CA GLN A 102 -14.85 12.85 20.21
C GLN A 102 -15.37 13.43 18.89
N VAL A 103 -16.08 12.62 18.11
CA VAL A 103 -16.50 12.98 16.76
C VAL A 103 -17.76 13.84 16.80
N SER A 104 -17.73 14.98 16.13
CA SER A 104 -18.88 15.86 15.94
C SER A 104 -19.66 15.54 14.64
N SER A 105 -20.86 16.10 14.48
CA SER A 105 -21.59 16.04 13.20
C SER A 105 -20.79 16.71 12.08
N ALA A 106 -20.12 17.83 12.37
CA ALA A 106 -19.29 18.56 11.43
C ALA A 106 -18.10 17.74 10.92
N ASP A 107 -17.52 16.87 11.77
CA ASP A 107 -16.44 15.96 11.37
C ASP A 107 -16.86 14.95 10.31
N LEU A 108 -18.15 14.66 10.18
CA LEU A 108 -18.69 13.71 9.21
C LEU A 108 -19.42 14.40 8.05
N ALA A 109 -19.43 15.74 8.04
CA ALA A 109 -20.03 16.50 6.96
C ALA A 109 -19.31 16.23 5.63
N GLY A 110 -20.09 15.96 4.59
CA GLY A 110 -19.57 15.72 3.24
C GLY A 110 -19.14 14.28 2.94
N VAL A 111 -19.26 13.33 3.89
CA VAL A 111 -19.08 11.90 3.60
C VAL A 111 -20.27 11.43 2.74
N GLY A 112 -20.05 11.28 1.43
CA GLY A 112 -21.10 10.89 0.48
C GLY A 112 -21.54 9.43 0.63
N ALA A 113 -22.78 9.11 0.28
CA ALA A 113 -23.38 7.77 0.42
C ALA A 113 -22.64 6.64 -0.32
N GLY A 114 -21.92 6.95 -1.41
CA GLY A 114 -21.09 6.00 -2.15
C GLY A 114 -19.67 5.81 -1.59
N SER A 115 -19.32 6.49 -0.50
CA SER A 115 -17.99 6.43 0.09
C SER A 115 -17.75 5.09 0.78
N SER A 116 -16.52 4.59 0.69
CA SER A 116 -16.06 3.56 1.63
C SER A 116 -16.03 4.16 3.03
N VAL A 117 -16.63 3.48 4.01
CA VAL A 117 -16.68 3.92 5.41
C VAL A 117 -16.27 2.79 6.34
N VAL A 118 -15.57 3.13 7.43
CA VAL A 118 -15.27 2.16 8.51
C VAL A 118 -16.42 2.07 9.52
N GLY A 119 -17.24 3.12 9.62
CA GLY A 119 -18.37 3.18 10.53
C GLY A 119 -18.14 4.11 11.73
N VAL A 120 -17.39 5.20 11.55
CA VAL A 120 -17.28 6.27 12.54
C VAL A 120 -18.68 6.84 12.83
N ARG A 121 -18.88 7.29 14.07
CA ARG A 121 -20.18 7.79 14.57
C ARG A 121 -19.98 9.07 15.37
N GLN A 122 -20.87 10.04 15.14
CA GLN A 122 -21.00 11.24 15.95
C GLN A 122 -21.22 10.89 17.44
N GLY A 123 -20.70 11.74 18.32
CA GLY A 123 -20.82 11.63 19.78
C GLY A 123 -19.85 10.62 20.41
N ARG A 124 -19.22 9.76 19.60
CA ARG A 124 -18.31 8.72 20.07
C ARG A 124 -16.85 9.15 19.97
N SER A 125 -16.05 8.67 20.93
CA SER A 125 -14.62 8.89 20.98
C SER A 125 -13.84 7.79 20.26
N TYR A 126 -12.84 8.19 19.49
CA TYR A 126 -11.91 7.29 18.80
C TYR A 126 -10.48 7.73 19.11
N THR A 127 -9.57 6.78 19.25
CA THR A 127 -8.15 7.11 19.21
C THR A 127 -7.74 7.41 17.77
N VAL A 128 -6.70 8.23 17.58
CA VAL A 128 -6.10 8.46 16.27
C VAL A 128 -5.64 7.14 15.64
N ALA A 129 -5.17 6.18 16.44
CA ALA A 129 -4.85 4.84 15.97
C ALA A 129 -6.07 4.10 15.40
N ASP A 130 -7.27 4.24 15.99
CA ASP A 130 -8.50 3.67 15.44
C ASP A 130 -8.83 4.28 14.09
N LEU A 131 -8.73 5.61 13.97
CA LEU A 131 -8.97 6.31 12.71
C LEU A 131 -8.02 5.83 11.62
N TRP A 132 -6.72 5.70 11.90
CA TRP A 132 -5.75 5.16 10.94
C TRP A 132 -6.02 3.70 10.56
N ARG A 133 -6.47 2.85 11.50
CA ARG A 133 -6.95 1.50 11.16
C ARG A 133 -8.13 1.58 10.20
N GLY A 134 -9.07 2.51 10.39
CA GLY A 134 -10.18 2.75 9.47
C GLY A 134 -9.73 3.18 8.07
N VAL A 135 -8.75 4.10 7.99
CA VAL A 135 -8.16 4.57 6.73
C VAL A 135 -7.49 3.42 5.95
N PHE A 136 -6.64 2.63 6.61
CA PHE A 136 -5.87 1.59 5.92
C PHE A 136 -6.69 0.32 5.64
N LEU A 137 -7.44 -0.19 6.62
CA LEU A 137 -8.10 -1.48 6.49
C LEU A 137 -9.41 -1.37 5.72
N ARG A 138 -10.19 -0.31 5.94
CA ARG A 138 -11.53 -0.17 5.34
C ARG A 138 -11.62 0.94 4.30
N SER A 139 -10.50 1.61 4.02
CA SER A 139 -10.48 2.78 3.13
C SER A 139 -11.45 3.88 3.57
N GLY A 140 -11.73 3.95 4.88
CA GLY A 140 -12.82 4.75 5.45
C GLY A 140 -12.63 6.25 5.21
N ASN A 141 -13.46 6.84 4.36
CA ASN A 141 -13.49 8.28 4.13
C ASN A 141 -13.96 9.02 5.38
N ASP A 142 -14.88 8.45 6.13
CA ASP A 142 -15.32 8.95 7.44
C ASP A 142 -14.14 9.16 8.41
N ALA A 143 -13.20 8.22 8.49
CA ALA A 143 -11.98 8.40 9.28
C ALA A 143 -11.06 9.49 8.72
N VAL A 144 -10.95 9.61 7.39
CA VAL A 144 -10.19 10.70 6.73
C VAL A 144 -10.80 12.07 7.06
N HIS A 145 -12.13 12.20 7.03
CA HIS A 145 -12.79 13.47 7.37
C HIS A 145 -12.51 13.90 8.80
N VAL A 146 -12.57 12.98 9.78
CA VAL A 146 -12.23 13.29 11.18
C VAL A 146 -10.77 13.75 11.30
N LEU A 147 -9.83 13.02 10.71
CA LEU A 147 -8.41 13.37 10.76
C LEU A 147 -8.12 14.69 10.02
N ALA A 148 -8.82 14.97 8.91
CA ALA A 148 -8.72 16.24 8.20
C ALA A 148 -9.28 17.41 9.02
N SER A 149 -10.38 17.20 9.74
CA SER A 149 -10.95 18.18 10.67
C SER A 149 -9.96 18.52 11.79
N MET A 150 -9.31 17.51 12.37
CA MET A 150 -8.22 17.70 13.34
C MET A 150 -7.03 18.47 12.75
N ASN A 151 -6.79 18.34 11.45
CA ASN A 151 -5.70 18.97 10.70
C ASN A 151 -6.06 20.36 10.12
N GLY A 152 -7.02 21.06 10.73
CA GLY A 152 -7.42 22.40 10.27
C GLY A 152 -8.39 22.40 9.07
N GLY A 153 -9.04 21.28 8.80
CA GLY A 153 -10.13 21.14 7.85
C GLY A 153 -9.74 20.51 6.51
N TRP A 154 -10.78 20.18 5.72
CA TRP A 154 -10.66 19.46 4.44
C TRP A 154 -9.77 20.17 3.42
N GLN A 155 -10.02 21.47 3.19
CA GLN A 155 -9.27 22.26 2.21
C GLN A 155 -7.82 22.53 2.66
N THR A 156 -7.61 22.77 3.95
CA THR A 156 -6.26 22.92 4.52
C THR A 156 -5.45 21.65 4.31
N THR A 157 -6.04 20.51 4.64
CA THR A 157 -5.43 19.19 4.44
C THR A 157 -5.09 18.92 2.97
N ALA A 158 -5.99 19.22 2.03
CA ALA A 158 -5.73 19.04 0.61
C ALA A 158 -4.56 19.91 0.11
N ARG A 159 -4.47 21.16 0.58
CA ARG A 159 -3.33 22.05 0.25
C ARG A 159 -2.01 21.52 0.80
N GLU A 160 -1.98 21.07 2.04
CA GLU A 160 -0.78 20.48 2.65
C GLU A 160 -0.37 19.18 1.97
N MET A 161 -1.32 18.35 1.54
CA MET A 161 -1.04 17.17 0.74
C MET A 161 -0.41 17.55 -0.59
N GLN A 162 -0.93 18.57 -1.28
CA GLN A 162 -0.33 19.06 -2.52
C GLN A 162 1.10 19.55 -2.29
N GLN A 163 1.36 20.30 -1.21
CA GLN A 163 2.71 20.74 -0.83
C GLN A 163 3.63 19.56 -0.52
N THR A 164 3.14 18.54 0.20
CA THR A 164 3.87 17.31 0.49
C THR A 164 4.24 16.57 -0.79
N ALA A 165 3.32 16.44 -1.75
CA ALA A 165 3.62 15.88 -3.06
C ALA A 165 4.75 16.66 -3.77
N ARG A 166 4.70 17.99 -3.78
CA ARG A 166 5.76 18.81 -4.39
C ARG A 166 7.10 18.64 -3.68
N ARG A 167 7.13 18.61 -2.34
CA ARG A 167 8.35 18.37 -1.56
C ARG A 167 8.98 17.01 -1.84
N LEU A 168 8.17 15.99 -2.09
CA LEU A 168 8.63 14.65 -2.46
C LEU A 168 9.02 14.51 -3.93
N GLY A 169 8.94 15.60 -4.73
CA GLY A 169 9.21 15.55 -6.16
C GLY A 169 8.11 14.90 -7.00
N ALA A 170 6.94 14.60 -6.42
CA ALA A 170 5.80 14.02 -7.10
C ALA A 170 5.06 15.08 -7.93
N ARG A 171 5.44 15.19 -9.21
CA ARG A 171 5.05 16.32 -10.08
C ARG A 171 3.78 16.09 -10.89
N ASP A 172 3.35 14.85 -11.04
CA ASP A 172 2.15 14.47 -11.81
C ASP A 172 0.86 14.58 -10.98
N THR A 173 0.99 14.69 -9.66
CA THR A 173 -0.12 14.67 -8.73
C THR A 173 -0.78 16.05 -8.57
N THR A 174 -2.10 16.06 -8.77
CA THR A 174 -2.99 17.16 -8.44
C THR A 174 -3.99 16.71 -7.40
N VAL A 175 -3.92 17.29 -6.20
CA VAL A 175 -4.82 16.98 -5.08
C VAL A 175 -6.03 17.91 -5.11
N LYS A 176 -7.23 17.33 -5.05
CA LYS A 176 -8.51 18.03 -4.90
C LYS A 176 -9.24 17.64 -3.63
N SER A 177 -9.06 16.40 -3.17
CA SER A 177 -9.59 15.90 -1.91
C SER A 177 -8.55 15.04 -1.17
N PRO A 178 -8.60 15.01 0.18
CA PRO A 178 -7.72 14.15 0.97
C PRO A 178 -7.94 12.64 0.82
N ASP A 179 -9.12 12.22 0.41
CA ASP A 179 -9.52 10.81 0.38
C ASP A 179 -9.26 10.11 -0.97
N GLY A 180 -8.96 10.86 -2.03
CA GLY A 180 -8.79 10.33 -3.38
C GLY A 180 -10.09 10.02 -4.12
N TYR A 181 -11.26 10.43 -3.59
CA TYR A 181 -12.54 10.26 -4.28
C TYR A 181 -12.60 11.05 -5.60
N ASP A 182 -13.50 10.69 -6.51
CA ASP A 182 -13.54 11.31 -7.83
C ASP A 182 -13.85 12.82 -7.74
N ALA A 183 -12.94 13.64 -8.27
CA ALA A 183 -13.09 15.08 -8.39
C ALA A 183 -12.53 15.57 -9.73
N PRO A 184 -13.10 16.65 -10.32
CA PRO A 184 -12.55 17.26 -11.53
C PRO A 184 -11.08 17.67 -11.36
N GLY A 185 -10.22 17.18 -12.24
CA GLY A 185 -8.78 17.44 -12.20
C GLY A 185 -7.98 16.72 -11.09
N GLN A 186 -8.59 15.84 -10.30
CA GLN A 186 -7.86 14.99 -9.35
C GLN A 186 -7.14 13.86 -10.11
N VAL A 187 -5.81 13.88 -10.07
CA VAL A 187 -4.97 12.91 -10.78
C VAL A 187 -3.68 12.64 -10.01
N SER A 188 -3.09 11.48 -10.24
CA SER A 188 -1.72 11.12 -9.88
C SER A 188 -1.15 10.20 -10.97
N SER A 189 0.03 9.63 -10.75
CA SER A 189 0.69 8.70 -11.68
C SER A 189 1.23 7.49 -10.92
N ALA A 190 1.54 6.39 -11.61
CA ALA A 190 2.13 5.22 -10.95
C ALA A 190 3.49 5.57 -10.32
N TYR A 191 4.23 6.49 -10.93
CA TYR A 191 5.47 7.05 -10.39
C TYR A 191 5.24 7.76 -9.05
N ASP A 192 4.38 8.78 -9.03
CA ASP A 192 4.11 9.59 -7.84
C ASP A 192 3.50 8.78 -6.70
N LEU A 193 2.55 7.89 -6.99
CA LEU A 193 1.95 7.00 -5.99
C LEU A 193 2.99 6.08 -5.33
N THR A 194 3.99 5.63 -6.10
CA THR A 194 5.08 4.81 -5.55
C THR A 194 6.03 5.65 -4.69
N ILE A 195 6.27 6.92 -5.02
CA ILE A 195 7.00 7.85 -4.14
C ILE A 195 6.29 7.96 -2.79
N PHE A 196 4.98 8.14 -2.78
CA PHE A 196 4.22 8.25 -1.52
C PHE A 196 4.28 6.97 -0.70
N ALA A 197 4.18 5.80 -1.33
CA ALA A 197 4.31 4.53 -0.64
C ALA A 197 5.72 4.31 -0.09
N ARG A 198 6.78 4.63 -0.85
CA ARG A 198 8.17 4.53 -0.38
C ARG A 198 8.41 5.44 0.83
N ALA A 199 7.97 6.70 0.76
CA ALA A 199 8.07 7.64 1.87
C ALA A 199 7.26 7.17 3.09
N GLY A 200 6.06 6.64 2.87
CA GLY A 200 5.22 6.06 3.91
C GLY A 200 5.88 4.87 4.60
N LEU A 201 6.45 3.92 3.85
CA LEU A 201 7.08 2.72 4.42
C LEU A 201 8.32 3.02 5.27
N ALA A 202 8.96 4.19 5.12
CA ALA A 202 10.01 4.64 6.02
C ALA A 202 9.48 5.05 7.42
N ASN A 203 8.17 5.26 7.57
CA ASN A 203 7.52 5.53 8.85
C ASN A 203 6.95 4.23 9.45
N ALA A 204 7.37 3.89 10.67
CA ALA A 204 6.99 2.64 11.34
C ALA A 204 5.48 2.48 11.58
N ASP A 205 4.78 3.58 11.85
CA ASP A 205 3.34 3.58 12.08
C ASP A 205 2.57 3.34 10.76
N PHE A 206 2.97 4.00 9.67
CA PHE A 206 2.42 3.72 8.33
C PHE A 206 2.65 2.26 7.95
N ALA A 207 3.88 1.76 8.12
CA ALA A 207 4.23 0.37 7.81
C ALA A 207 3.34 -0.59 8.62
N ARG A 208 3.18 -0.35 9.92
CA ARG A 208 2.31 -1.14 10.81
C ARG A 208 0.85 -1.14 10.36
N TYR A 209 0.26 0.02 10.06
CA TYR A 209 -1.15 0.08 9.68
C TYR A 209 -1.40 -0.56 8.32
N CYS A 210 -0.54 -0.31 7.33
CA CYS A 210 -0.74 -0.86 5.99
C CYS A 210 -0.52 -2.39 5.92
N SER A 211 0.26 -2.95 6.85
CA SER A 211 0.48 -4.40 7.00
C SER A 211 -0.48 -5.10 7.94
N THR A 212 -1.41 -4.39 8.56
CA THR A 212 -2.37 -5.00 9.49
C THR A 212 -3.48 -5.69 8.68
N PRO A 213 -3.63 -7.04 8.77
CA PRO A 213 -4.67 -7.75 8.03
C PRO A 213 -6.06 -7.53 8.65
N SER A 214 -6.13 -7.35 9.96
CA SER A 214 -7.38 -7.15 10.69
C SER A 214 -7.14 -6.44 12.01
N ALA A 215 -8.13 -5.69 12.48
CA ALA A 215 -8.08 -5.06 13.79
C ALA A 215 -9.46 -5.01 14.44
N GLN A 216 -9.47 -4.81 15.75
CA GLN A 216 -10.65 -4.42 16.49
C GLN A 216 -10.89 -2.90 16.30
N PHE A 217 -12.16 -2.51 16.14
CA PHE A 217 -12.57 -1.13 15.89
C PHE A 217 -13.80 -0.76 16.75
N PRO A 218 -13.86 0.44 17.36
CA PRO A 218 -15.04 0.89 18.10
C PRO A 218 -16.25 1.07 17.16
N GLY A 219 -17.23 0.17 17.20
CA GLY A 219 -18.44 0.18 16.37
C GLY A 219 -19.74 0.36 17.18
N ALA A 220 -20.87 0.52 16.49
CA ALA A 220 -22.16 0.94 17.09
C ALA A 220 -22.59 0.18 18.36
N GLY A 221 -22.35 -1.13 18.44
CA GLY A 221 -22.72 -1.99 19.59
C GLY A 221 -21.56 -2.47 20.46
N GLY A 222 -20.37 -1.84 20.37
CA GLY A 222 -19.18 -2.27 21.10
C GLY A 222 -17.96 -2.29 20.21
N THR A 223 -17.14 -3.32 20.29
CA THR A 223 -15.95 -3.48 19.44
C THR A 223 -16.25 -4.49 18.32
N THR A 224 -16.00 -4.10 17.07
CA THR A 224 -16.18 -4.97 15.90
C THR A 224 -14.85 -5.25 15.21
N ARG A 225 -14.72 -6.42 14.58
CA ARG A 225 -13.54 -6.76 13.79
C ARG A 225 -13.67 -6.14 12.40
N ILE A 226 -12.65 -5.39 11.99
CA ILE A 226 -12.46 -4.92 10.62
C ILE A 226 -11.31 -5.67 9.96
N GLU A 227 -11.43 -5.92 8.66
CA GLU A 227 -10.44 -6.61 7.84
C GLU A 227 -9.94 -5.68 6.73
N ASN A 228 -8.68 -5.85 6.34
CA ASN A 228 -8.03 -5.05 5.30
C ASN A 228 -8.62 -5.36 3.92
N THR A 229 -8.95 -4.32 3.15
CA THR A 229 -9.49 -4.48 1.79
C THR A 229 -8.45 -4.94 0.77
N ASN A 230 -7.15 -4.91 1.10
CA ASN A 230 -6.10 -5.42 0.24
C ASN A 230 -6.10 -6.96 0.21
N ARG A 231 -6.63 -7.53 -0.88
CA ARG A 231 -6.80 -8.97 -1.05
C ARG A 231 -5.49 -9.75 -1.17
N MET A 232 -4.37 -9.10 -1.50
CA MET A 232 -3.06 -9.77 -1.45
C MET A 232 -2.63 -10.07 -0.01
N LEU A 233 -3.08 -9.25 0.96
CA LEU A 233 -2.75 -9.41 2.38
C LEU A 233 -3.68 -10.40 3.09
N VAL A 234 -4.98 -10.33 2.81
CA VAL A 234 -5.99 -11.14 3.54
C VAL A 234 -6.43 -12.39 2.78
N GLY A 235 -6.21 -12.43 1.47
CA GLY A 235 -6.73 -13.46 0.56
C GLY A 235 -8.15 -13.11 0.06
N SER A 236 -8.61 -13.80 -0.98
CA SER A 236 -10.00 -13.78 -1.42
C SER A 236 -10.31 -15.00 -2.29
N HIS A 237 -11.57 -15.20 -2.68
CA HIS A 237 -11.91 -16.26 -3.62
C HIS A 237 -11.11 -16.12 -4.93
N GLY A 238 -10.39 -17.16 -5.32
CA GLY A 238 -9.51 -17.15 -6.49
C GLY A 238 -8.24 -16.29 -6.37
N LEU A 239 -7.84 -15.92 -5.15
CA LEU A 239 -6.58 -15.23 -4.87
C LEU A 239 -6.05 -15.58 -3.47
N SER A 240 -5.02 -16.42 -3.41
CA SER A 240 -4.27 -16.68 -2.18
C SER A 240 -3.52 -15.44 -1.70
N ARG A 241 -3.17 -15.40 -0.41
CA ARG A 241 -2.27 -14.38 0.12
C ARG A 241 -0.93 -14.43 -0.60
N TYR A 242 -0.38 -13.27 -0.93
CA TYR A 242 0.89 -13.19 -1.64
C TYR A 242 2.06 -13.37 -0.64
N PRO A 243 3.00 -14.32 -0.87
CA PRO A 243 4.11 -14.56 0.05
C PRO A 243 5.00 -13.33 0.24
N GLY A 244 5.27 -12.98 1.50
CA GLY A 244 6.10 -11.82 1.86
C GLY A 244 5.42 -10.47 1.67
N ILE A 245 4.11 -10.43 1.41
CA ILE A 245 3.35 -9.18 1.25
C ILE A 245 3.42 -8.32 2.53
N ILE A 246 3.73 -7.04 2.35
CA ILE A 246 3.68 -6.00 3.38
C ILE A 246 2.32 -5.29 3.33
N GLY A 247 1.76 -5.03 2.15
CA GLY A 247 0.47 -4.34 2.01
C GLY A 247 0.60 -3.04 1.21
N VAL A 248 0.36 -1.90 1.85
CA VAL A 248 0.19 -0.53 1.30
C VAL A 248 -1.27 -0.12 1.08
N LYS A 249 -1.83 -0.11 -0.14
CA LYS A 249 -3.20 0.41 -0.33
C LYS A 249 -3.82 0.03 -1.67
N ASN A 250 -5.08 -0.38 -1.65
CA ASN A 250 -5.93 -0.52 -2.84
C ASN A 250 -6.96 0.63 -2.95
N GLY A 251 -7.48 0.85 -4.15
CA GLY A 251 -8.53 1.83 -4.44
C GLY A 251 -9.40 1.42 -5.61
N TYR A 252 -10.62 1.96 -5.63
CA TYR A 252 -11.53 1.86 -6.75
C TYR A 252 -12.48 3.07 -6.75
N THR A 253 -12.73 3.63 -7.92
CA THR A 253 -13.87 4.51 -8.22
C THR A 253 -14.32 4.24 -9.66
N SER A 254 -15.50 4.71 -10.06
CA SER A 254 -15.98 4.55 -11.43
C SER A 254 -15.09 5.25 -12.45
N LYS A 255 -14.46 6.39 -12.11
CA LYS A 255 -13.53 7.09 -13.00
C LYS A 255 -12.13 6.49 -13.00
N ALA A 256 -11.64 6.01 -11.86
CA ALA A 256 -10.28 5.48 -11.75
C ALA A 256 -10.13 4.04 -12.24
N GLY A 257 -11.21 3.25 -12.19
CA GLY A 257 -11.08 1.80 -12.19
C GLY A 257 -10.35 1.31 -10.94
N ASN A 258 -9.78 0.10 -10.99
CA ASN A 258 -8.98 -0.41 -9.87
C ASN A 258 -7.59 0.26 -9.84
N THR A 259 -7.14 0.64 -8.66
CA THR A 259 -5.77 1.08 -8.40
C THR A 259 -5.20 0.30 -7.22
N LEU A 260 -3.90 0.01 -7.27
CA LEU A 260 -3.22 -0.73 -6.22
C LEU A 260 -1.79 -0.24 -6.10
N ILE A 261 -1.35 -0.04 -4.86
CA ILE A 261 0.05 -0.02 -4.50
C ILE A 261 0.26 -1.21 -3.57
N ALA A 262 1.22 -2.06 -3.92
CA ALA A 262 1.62 -3.25 -3.18
C ALA A 262 3.10 -3.17 -2.84
N ALA A 263 3.46 -3.62 -1.64
CA ALA A 263 4.86 -3.88 -1.29
C ALA A 263 5.02 -5.32 -0.81
N ALA A 264 6.13 -5.97 -1.15
CA ALA A 264 6.49 -7.28 -0.64
C ALA A 264 7.99 -7.35 -0.34
N ARG A 265 8.38 -8.26 0.56
CA ARG A 265 9.77 -8.49 0.94
C ARG A 265 10.14 -9.96 0.82
N ARG A 266 11.27 -10.23 0.19
CA ARG A 266 11.91 -11.55 0.10
C ARG A 266 13.41 -11.36 0.28
N ASN A 267 14.05 -12.22 1.09
CA ASN A 267 15.50 -12.22 1.31
C ASN A 267 16.09 -10.84 1.67
N GLY A 268 15.38 -10.06 2.50
CA GLY A 268 15.81 -8.72 2.91
C GLY A 268 15.53 -7.60 1.91
N ARG A 269 15.21 -7.91 0.65
CA ARG A 269 14.91 -6.93 -0.40
C ARG A 269 13.42 -6.59 -0.42
N THR A 270 13.10 -5.29 -0.50
CA THR A 270 11.71 -4.80 -0.53
C THR A 270 11.36 -4.23 -1.90
N LEU A 271 10.34 -4.80 -2.55
CA LEU A 271 9.82 -4.31 -3.82
C LEU A 271 8.47 -3.62 -3.65
N LEU A 272 8.26 -2.57 -4.43
CA LEU A 272 7.04 -1.82 -4.60
C LEU A 272 6.50 -2.03 -6.02
N VAL A 273 5.19 -2.29 -6.11
CA VAL A 273 4.47 -2.33 -7.38
C VAL A 273 3.25 -1.44 -7.30
N THR A 274 3.11 -0.53 -8.25
CA THR A 274 1.90 0.28 -8.44
C THR A 274 1.24 -0.10 -9.75
N VAL A 275 -0.07 -0.38 -9.72
CA VAL A 275 -0.90 -0.73 -10.88
C VAL A 275 -2.10 0.20 -10.92
N MET A 276 -2.34 0.85 -12.07
CA MET A 276 -3.44 1.78 -12.25
C MET A 276 -4.29 1.38 -13.46
N ASN A 277 -5.59 1.23 -13.18
CA ASN A 277 -6.65 1.00 -14.14
C ASN A 277 -6.38 -0.19 -15.09
N PRO A 278 -6.23 -1.43 -14.56
CA PRO A 278 -6.24 -2.64 -15.39
C PRO A 278 -7.56 -2.75 -16.16
N GLN A 279 -7.46 -2.95 -17.47
CA GLN A 279 -8.59 -3.08 -18.38
C GLN A 279 -9.14 -4.52 -18.45
N SER A 280 -8.44 -5.48 -17.84
CA SER A 280 -8.87 -6.87 -17.75
C SER A 280 -10.16 -6.99 -16.95
N THR A 281 -11.11 -7.76 -17.49
CA THR A 281 -12.37 -8.11 -16.83
C THR A 281 -12.22 -9.28 -15.85
N GLN A 282 -11.00 -9.82 -15.71
CA GLN A 282 -10.74 -10.96 -14.83
C GLN A 282 -10.97 -10.58 -13.36
N ALA A 283 -11.63 -11.47 -12.62
CA ALA A 283 -11.72 -11.36 -11.16
C ALA A 283 -10.31 -11.25 -10.54
N ASN A 284 -10.15 -10.26 -9.66
CA ASN A 284 -8.90 -9.90 -9.01
C ASN A 284 -7.77 -9.43 -9.97
N GLY A 285 -8.10 -8.95 -11.17
CA GLY A 285 -7.12 -8.54 -12.19
C GLY A 285 -6.01 -7.64 -11.67
N VAL A 286 -6.35 -6.56 -10.95
CA VAL A 286 -5.35 -5.64 -10.36
C VAL A 286 -4.34 -6.33 -9.43
N TYR A 287 -4.81 -7.30 -8.64
CA TYR A 287 -3.97 -8.02 -7.68
C TYR A 287 -3.11 -9.09 -8.37
N LYS A 288 -3.64 -9.74 -9.42
CA LYS A 288 -2.90 -10.72 -10.22
C LYS A 288 -1.81 -10.06 -11.05
N GLU A 289 -2.10 -8.93 -11.68
CA GLU A 289 -1.09 -8.13 -12.38
C GLU A 289 -0.02 -7.60 -11.42
N ALA A 290 -0.40 -7.13 -10.23
CA ALA A 290 0.59 -6.71 -9.23
C ALA A 290 1.44 -7.88 -8.73
N GLY A 291 0.84 -9.06 -8.51
CA GLY A 291 1.54 -10.27 -8.11
C GLY A 291 2.57 -10.72 -9.14
N SER A 292 2.20 -10.77 -10.42
CA SER A 292 3.12 -11.18 -11.50
C SER A 292 4.27 -10.19 -11.71
N LEU A 293 3.99 -8.88 -11.53
CA LEU A 293 5.04 -7.84 -11.56
C LEU A 293 5.99 -7.93 -10.37
N LEU A 294 5.49 -8.26 -9.16
CA LEU A 294 6.35 -8.51 -8.00
C LEU A 294 7.21 -9.76 -8.21
N ASP A 295 6.63 -10.85 -8.70
CA ASP A 295 7.37 -12.09 -8.98
C ASP A 295 8.49 -11.82 -10.00
N TRP A 296 8.18 -11.15 -11.11
CA TRP A 296 9.18 -10.72 -12.08
C TRP A 296 10.29 -9.87 -11.45
N GLY A 297 9.94 -8.91 -10.59
CA GLY A 297 10.90 -8.02 -9.96
C GLY A 297 11.88 -8.73 -9.01
N PHE A 298 11.42 -9.78 -8.34
CA PHE A 298 12.28 -10.64 -7.52
C PHE A 298 13.16 -11.55 -8.39
N ASP A 299 12.64 -12.13 -9.47
CA ASP A 299 13.41 -13.01 -10.36
C ASP A 299 14.50 -12.25 -11.15
N ALA A 300 14.27 -10.96 -11.39
CA ALA A 300 15.19 -10.04 -12.05
C ALA A 300 16.26 -9.45 -11.09
N GLU A 301 16.28 -9.84 -9.81
CA GLU A 301 17.24 -9.37 -8.82
C GLU A 301 18.71 -9.56 -9.26
N GLY A 302 19.53 -8.52 -9.07
CA GLY A 302 20.95 -8.52 -9.45
C GLY A 302 21.22 -8.55 -10.96
N LYS A 303 20.18 -8.57 -11.79
CA LYS A 303 20.30 -8.71 -13.26
C LYS A 303 19.72 -7.53 -14.01
N ALA A 304 18.59 -6.99 -13.55
CA ALA A 304 17.98 -5.81 -14.17
C ALA A 304 18.75 -4.54 -13.81
N GLN A 305 19.22 -3.84 -14.84
CA GLN A 305 19.69 -2.47 -14.69
C GLN A 305 18.49 -1.54 -14.46
N PRO A 306 18.58 -0.51 -13.60
CA PRO A 306 17.49 0.43 -13.40
C PRO A 306 17.14 1.17 -14.68
N VAL A 307 15.85 1.31 -14.98
CA VAL A 307 15.34 2.15 -16.09
C VAL A 307 15.09 3.60 -15.65
N GLY A 308 15.24 3.88 -14.36
CA GLY A 308 15.09 5.18 -13.74
C GLY A 308 15.26 5.08 -12.23
N THR A 309 15.01 6.19 -11.54
CA THR A 309 15.08 6.26 -10.08
C THR A 309 13.88 7.02 -9.54
N LEU A 310 13.32 6.56 -8.42
CA LEU A 310 12.48 7.36 -7.55
C LEU A 310 13.40 8.39 -6.91
N HIS A 311 13.27 9.67 -7.31
CA HIS A 311 14.11 10.72 -6.74
C HIS A 311 14.08 10.65 -5.21
N ALA A 312 15.22 10.35 -4.61
CA ALA A 312 15.40 10.47 -3.19
C ALA A 312 15.55 11.97 -2.90
N VAL A 313 14.53 12.58 -2.31
CA VAL A 313 14.85 13.61 -1.33
C VAL A 313 15.36 12.82 -0.14
N SER A 314 16.69 12.70 -0.07
CA SER A 314 17.41 12.29 1.13
C SER A 314 16.74 12.93 2.33
N ALA A 315 16.48 12.11 3.34
CA ALA A 315 15.87 12.49 4.58
C ALA A 315 16.45 13.79 5.16
N SER A 316 15.68 14.86 5.05
CA SER A 316 15.48 15.79 6.16
C SER A 316 13.97 15.84 6.41
N TYR A 317 13.40 14.66 6.59
CA TYR A 317 12.19 14.56 7.39
C TYR A 317 12.68 14.59 8.83
N ASP A 318 12.70 15.77 9.44
CA ASP A 318 12.84 15.94 10.88
C ASP A 318 11.57 15.42 11.56
N GLY A 319 11.38 14.11 11.49
CA GLY A 319 10.58 13.42 12.48
C GLY A 319 11.29 13.66 13.80
N GLY A 320 10.64 14.41 14.69
CA GLY A 320 11.21 14.95 15.92
C GLY A 320 12.18 14.00 16.63
N ALA A 321 13.25 14.60 17.14
CA ALA A 321 14.26 14.06 18.04
C ALA A 321 14.09 12.57 18.39
N ARG A 322 15.03 11.74 17.94
CA ARG A 322 15.27 10.43 18.56
C ARG A 322 15.44 10.66 20.07
N PRO A 323 14.63 10.04 20.95
CA PRO A 323 15.04 9.91 22.34
C PRO A 323 16.31 9.06 22.33
N GLY A 324 17.40 9.57 22.91
CA GLY A 324 18.60 8.78 23.15
C GLY A 324 18.29 7.56 24.02
N PRO A 325 19.20 6.57 24.09
CA PRO A 325 19.02 5.44 24.98
C PRO A 325 18.99 5.96 26.42
N VAL A 326 17.82 5.88 27.06
CA VAL A 326 17.69 6.13 28.49
C VAL A 326 18.26 4.89 29.17
N ALA A 327 19.49 5.01 29.68
CA ALA A 327 20.04 4.04 30.60
C ALA A 327 19.10 3.93 31.81
N ALA A 328 18.69 2.71 32.14
CA ALA A 328 17.95 2.47 33.37
C ALA A 328 18.90 2.72 34.55
N GLU A 329 18.78 3.88 35.18
CA GLU A 329 19.30 4.08 36.53
C GLU A 329 18.45 3.26 37.50
N ALA A 330 19.04 2.18 38.01
CA ALA A 330 18.54 1.48 39.16
C ALA A 330 18.71 2.38 40.39
N THR A 331 17.65 3.06 40.80
CA THR A 331 17.60 3.73 42.10
C THR A 331 17.37 2.68 43.19
N GLY A 332 18.46 2.29 43.84
CA GLY A 332 18.42 1.55 45.09
C GLY A 332 17.85 2.44 46.20
N ALA A 333 16.59 2.21 46.58
CA ALA A 333 16.03 2.76 47.79
C ALA A 333 16.00 1.68 48.87
N ALA A 334 16.94 1.80 49.81
CA ALA A 334 16.94 1.07 51.06
C ALA A 334 15.73 1.49 51.90
N ALA A 335 14.91 0.52 52.33
CA ALA A 335 13.95 0.71 53.41
C ALA A 335 14.19 -0.34 54.49
N ARG A 336 14.67 0.14 55.64
CA ARG A 336 14.82 -0.60 56.89
C ARG A 336 13.47 -0.70 57.59
N GLY A 337 13.15 -1.91 58.09
CA GLY A 337 12.53 -2.13 59.39
C GLY A 337 11.00 -2.11 59.48
N GLY A 338 10.43 -3.27 59.89
CA GLY A 338 9.10 -3.32 60.53
C GLY A 338 8.16 -4.45 60.11
N SER A 339 8.50 -5.70 60.43
CA SER A 339 7.51 -6.80 60.67
C SER A 339 6.76 -6.49 61.99
N PRO A 340 5.67 -7.18 62.45
CA PRO A 340 5.24 -8.55 62.11
C PRO A 340 3.72 -8.90 62.22
N TRP A 341 3.41 -10.19 62.00
CA TRP A 341 2.18 -10.94 62.33
C TRP A 341 1.00 -10.75 61.35
N ARG A 342 0.39 -11.77 60.73
CA ARG A 342 0.20 -13.18 61.10
C ARG A 342 0.07 -14.07 59.86
N SER A 343 0.68 -15.25 59.95
CA SER A 343 0.15 -16.59 59.60
C SER A 343 -0.50 -16.83 58.23
N ALA A 344 -0.37 -17.97 57.57
CA ALA A 344 0.43 -19.19 57.66
C ALA A 344 -0.09 -20.06 56.49
N LEU A 345 0.81 -20.87 55.90
CA LEU A 345 0.61 -22.21 55.29
C LEU A 345 -0.84 -22.67 55.00
N VAL A 346 -1.14 -23.29 53.86
CA VAL A 346 -0.84 -24.72 53.64
C VAL A 346 -0.82 -25.05 52.14
N LEU A 347 0.24 -25.75 51.73
CA LEU A 347 0.28 -26.62 50.55
C LEU A 347 -0.47 -27.90 50.88
N GLY A 348 -1.45 -28.27 50.05
CA GLY A 348 -2.11 -29.57 50.09
C GLY A 348 -2.25 -30.12 48.68
N ALA A 349 -1.36 -31.02 48.30
CA ALA A 349 -1.52 -31.89 47.15
C ALA A 349 -2.33 -33.13 47.56
N GLY A 350 -3.15 -33.65 46.65
CA GLY A 350 -3.58 -35.05 46.69
C GLY A 350 -5.02 -35.32 46.25
N GLY A 351 -5.15 -36.28 45.33
CA GLY A 351 -6.25 -37.26 45.41
C GLY A 351 -7.25 -37.24 44.26
N ALA A 352 -7.13 -38.24 43.39
CA ALA A 352 -8.12 -38.64 42.38
C ALA A 352 -9.43 -39.17 43.00
N GLY A 353 -10.52 -39.09 42.25
CA GLY A 353 -11.79 -39.75 42.60
C GLY A 353 -12.86 -39.58 41.51
N VAL A 354 -13.54 -40.67 41.19
CA VAL A 354 -14.29 -40.98 39.96
C VAL A 354 -15.82 -40.79 40.11
N ALA A 355 -16.50 -40.69 38.95
CA ALA A 355 -17.93 -40.94 38.65
C ALA A 355 -18.97 -39.85 38.98
N ALA A 356 -20.14 -39.74 38.33
CA ALA A 356 -20.68 -40.07 37.00
C ALA A 356 -22.16 -39.62 37.02
N ILE A 357 -22.78 -39.45 35.83
CA ILE A 357 -24.23 -39.43 35.54
C ILE A 357 -24.97 -38.08 35.65
N GLY A 358 -25.57 -37.66 34.52
CA GLY A 358 -26.81 -36.88 34.50
C GLY A 358 -27.08 -36.01 33.26
N LEU A 359 -27.73 -36.62 32.24
CA LEU A 359 -28.65 -36.05 31.22
C LEU A 359 -28.30 -34.69 30.55
N GLY A 360 -28.31 -34.53 29.22
CA GLY A 360 -29.26 -35.06 28.25
C GLY A 360 -30.03 -33.89 27.60
N ALA A 361 -29.85 -33.76 26.28
CA ALA A 361 -30.67 -32.99 25.32
C ALA A 361 -30.54 -31.44 25.29
N LEU A 362 -29.86 -30.93 24.25
CA LEU A 362 -30.32 -29.77 23.45
C LEU A 362 -29.46 -29.59 22.18
N LEU A 363 -29.43 -30.61 21.32
CA LEU A 363 -28.98 -30.52 19.94
C LEU A 363 -29.96 -31.30 19.06
N THR A 364 -31.09 -30.69 18.71
CA THR A 364 -31.89 -30.97 17.49
C THR A 364 -33.16 -30.13 17.51
N ARG A 365 -33.10 -28.86 17.08
CA ARG A 365 -34.31 -28.14 16.65
C ARG A 365 -33.99 -26.90 15.82
N TRP A 366 -33.33 -27.10 14.67
CA TRP A 366 -33.28 -26.06 13.64
C TRP A 366 -33.30 -26.59 12.19
N ARG A 367 -33.81 -27.81 11.99
CA ARG A 367 -34.20 -28.34 10.68
C ARG A 367 -35.46 -29.18 10.84
N GLN A 368 -36.62 -28.54 10.85
CA GLN A 368 -37.92 -29.08 10.41
C GLN A 368 -38.98 -28.01 10.69
N GLY A 369 -39.32 -27.24 9.65
CA GLY A 369 -40.29 -26.17 9.76
C GLY A 369 -40.46 -25.40 8.46
N ARG A 370 -40.63 -26.11 7.34
CA ARG A 370 -41.27 -25.63 6.11
C ARG A 370 -41.30 -26.77 5.09
N GLY A 371 -42.36 -27.55 5.17
CA GLY A 371 -42.59 -28.69 4.29
C GLY A 371 -44.01 -29.24 4.44
N ARG A 372 -44.94 -28.60 3.71
CA ARG A 372 -46.13 -29.19 3.06
C ARG A 372 -47.39 -29.51 3.88
N GLY A 373 -48.49 -29.03 3.31
CA GLY A 373 -49.88 -29.46 3.48
C GLY A 373 -50.77 -28.23 3.31
N GLY A 374 -51.52 -27.97 2.23
CA GLY A 374 -51.94 -28.77 1.08
C GLY A 374 -53.43 -28.55 0.84
N ALA A 375 -53.81 -28.09 -0.37
CA ALA A 375 -55.13 -28.13 -1.04
C ALA A 375 -56.34 -27.46 -0.33
N GLY A 376 -57.33 -26.83 -0.97
CA GLY A 376 -57.72 -26.67 -2.38
C GLY A 376 -59.17 -26.12 -2.45
N ARG A 377 -59.70 -25.95 -3.68
CA ARG A 377 -61.03 -25.44 -4.11
C ARG A 377 -61.12 -23.90 -4.24
N GLY A 378 -61.60 -23.28 -5.32
CA GLY A 378 -62.39 -23.76 -6.46
C GLY A 378 -63.76 -23.07 -6.48
N THR A 379 -64.01 -22.30 -7.55
CA THR A 379 -65.29 -21.76 -8.08
C THR A 379 -66.12 -20.77 -7.25
N ALA A 380 -66.19 -19.51 -7.72
CA ALA A 380 -67.39 -18.88 -8.30
C ALA A 380 -66.97 -17.58 -9.01
#